data_AF-E3D127-F1
#
_entry.id   AF-E3D127-F1
#
_cell.length_a   1.000
_cell.length_b   1.000
_cell.length_c   1.000
_cell.angle_alpha   90.00
_cell.angle_beta   90.00
_cell.angle_gamma   90.00
#
_symmetry.space_group_name_H-M   'P 1'
#
loop_
_entity.id
_entity.type
_entity.pdbx_description
1 polymer ?
#
loop_
_entity_poly.entity_id
_entity_poly.type
_entity_poly.pdbx_seq_one_letter_code
_entity_poly.pdbx_strand_id
1 'polypeptide(L)'
;MGSLFSRLRAAGCRQGWWGQPEMLIAISGGGDSVALAGLLRRYWRGRQVWAHLDHGIRKESSRDALFVSELASRWGIPCVVERVSLPALRERGESLEMAGRRVRYGFLERTASNASLAFIALAHTADDQAETLLLHLARGTGIWGLAGMPERRGNWVRPLATFRREELRSFLREEGISWVEDLSNQDRMFLRNRVRHDLIPWFETHLNPAFSLRAQALAAEARQVRERLAGEAEQCLRWLAREAFPVLACWDRRSASSLPLPLRMEALRLQGRILGLPTLECRRCEELAQRIGQPGRFRFPWRGRVEVCASTELLGFRVVGNKAEESLRLPPPGEGVRVVCRWGCWEVGIQTKKSQGFLSWGERSGWLGCSGEDLTLVPMGEDESSSIPWWARRAYPSVRCGEECWYPGMDASKRGSPGGCAMIARVSIRPILSREVDPCAP
;
A
#
# COMPACT_ATOMS: atom_id res chain seq x y z
N MET A 1 -25.96 10.28 28.79
CA MET A 1 -24.51 10.12 29.10
C MET A 1 -23.98 8.67 29.02
N GLY A 2 -24.64 7.65 29.60
CA GLY A 2 -24.13 6.25 29.58
C GLY A 2 -23.88 5.64 28.18
N SER A 3 -24.59 6.10 27.15
CA SER A 3 -24.41 5.67 25.75
C SER A 3 -23.12 6.20 25.10
N LEU A 4 -22.71 7.45 25.39
CA LEU A 4 -21.49 8.03 24.79
C LEU A 4 -20.23 7.31 25.32
N PHE A 5 -20.19 7.05 26.62
CA PHE A 5 -19.10 6.31 27.26
C PHE A 5 -18.95 4.90 26.68
N SER A 6 -20.04 4.12 26.63
CA SER A 6 -19.99 2.73 26.16
C SER A 6 -19.55 2.65 24.70
N ARG A 7 -20.04 3.56 23.85
CA ARG A 7 -19.65 3.66 22.44
C ARG A 7 -18.20 4.06 22.25
N LEU A 8 -17.72 5.05 23.01
CA LEU A 8 -16.32 5.50 22.95
C LEU A 8 -15.37 4.39 23.42
N ARG A 9 -15.71 3.71 24.53
CA ARG A 9 -14.95 2.56 25.04
C ARG A 9 -14.92 1.42 24.04
N ALA A 10 -16.08 1.07 23.46
CA ALA A 10 -16.15 0.02 22.45
C ALA A 10 -15.31 0.36 21.21
N ALA A 11 -15.36 1.62 20.74
CA ALA A 11 -14.50 2.09 19.65
C ALA A 11 -13.02 1.97 20.01
N GLY A 12 -12.63 2.40 21.22
CA GLY A 12 -11.24 2.31 21.67
C GLY A 12 -10.73 0.89 21.83
N CYS A 13 -11.54 -0.04 22.32
CA CYS A 13 -11.16 -1.44 22.40
C CYS A 13 -10.99 -2.05 21.00
N ARG A 14 -11.95 -1.84 20.09
CA ARG A 14 -11.87 -2.35 18.72
C ARG A 14 -10.69 -1.75 17.95
N GLN A 15 -10.41 -0.46 18.15
CA GLN A 15 -9.33 0.26 17.48
C GLN A 15 -7.97 0.05 18.18
N GLY A 16 -7.95 -0.53 19.40
CA GLY A 16 -6.72 -0.89 20.12
C GLY A 16 -6.02 0.24 20.88
N TRP A 17 -6.62 1.43 20.95
CA TRP A 17 -6.02 2.59 21.63
C TRP A 17 -6.50 2.77 23.08
N TRP A 18 -7.59 2.10 23.51
CA TRP A 18 -8.19 2.37 24.83
C TRP A 18 -7.25 2.14 26.01
N GLY A 19 -6.40 1.11 25.94
CA GLY A 19 -5.42 0.77 26.97
C GLY A 19 -4.07 1.48 26.83
N GLN A 20 -3.93 2.38 25.85
CA GLN A 20 -2.67 3.08 25.62
C GLN A 20 -2.51 4.23 26.62
N PRO A 21 -1.27 4.53 27.06
CA PRO A 21 -1.04 5.60 28.01
C PRO A 21 -1.29 6.96 27.39
N GLU A 22 -1.00 7.13 26.09
CA GLU A 22 -1.04 8.42 25.40
C GLU A 22 -1.46 8.30 23.94
N MET A 23 -2.03 9.38 23.40
CA MET A 23 -2.46 9.44 22.01
C MET A 23 -2.41 10.88 21.49
N LEU A 24 -1.97 11.03 20.23
CA LEU A 24 -2.03 12.32 19.53
C LEU A 24 -3.45 12.57 19.03
N ILE A 25 -4.00 13.75 19.29
CA ILE A 25 -5.32 14.19 18.82
C ILE A 25 -5.13 15.29 17.79
N ALA A 26 -5.59 15.06 16.56
CA ALA A 26 -5.62 16.12 15.55
C ALA A 26 -6.79 17.06 15.85
N ILE A 27 -6.50 18.24 16.38
CA ILE A 27 -7.48 19.23 16.80
C ILE A 27 -7.50 20.41 15.84
N SER A 28 -8.66 20.71 15.24
CA SER A 28 -8.81 21.85 14.33
C SER A 28 -9.45 23.06 14.99
N GLY A 29 -9.92 22.94 16.23
CA GLY A 29 -10.78 23.93 16.90
C GLY A 29 -12.26 23.81 16.53
N GLY A 30 -12.57 23.03 15.48
CA GLY A 30 -13.95 22.73 15.07
C GLY A 30 -14.65 21.78 16.04
N GLY A 31 -15.98 21.89 16.12
CA GLY A 31 -16.79 21.18 17.13
C GLY A 31 -16.58 19.66 17.17
N ASP A 32 -16.37 18.97 16.05
CA ASP A 32 -16.14 17.51 16.08
C ASP A 32 -14.82 17.17 16.78
N SER A 33 -13.76 17.96 16.53
CA SER A 33 -12.44 17.77 17.13
C SER A 33 -12.40 18.16 18.61
N VAL A 34 -13.12 19.22 18.99
CA VAL A 34 -13.26 19.64 20.39
C VAL A 34 -14.10 18.63 21.16
N ALA A 35 -15.17 18.08 20.55
CA ALA A 35 -15.98 17.04 21.16
C ALA A 35 -15.19 15.75 21.37
N LEU A 36 -14.35 15.33 20.41
CA LEU A 36 -13.44 14.21 20.60
C LEU A 36 -12.55 14.42 21.83
N ALA A 37 -11.92 15.59 21.92
CA ALA A 37 -11.01 15.91 23.00
C ALA A 37 -11.72 15.97 24.37
N GLY A 38 -12.94 16.55 24.41
CA GLY A 38 -13.79 16.59 25.59
C GLY A 38 -14.25 15.21 26.05
N LEU A 39 -14.70 14.36 25.12
CA LEU A 39 -15.09 12.98 25.42
C LEU A 39 -13.92 12.17 25.96
N LEU A 40 -12.73 12.28 25.34
CA LEU A 40 -11.53 11.63 25.85
C LEU A 40 -11.13 12.15 27.23
N ARG A 41 -11.18 13.46 27.46
CA ARG A 41 -10.88 14.06 28.78
C ARG A 41 -11.84 13.55 29.85
N ARG A 42 -13.12 13.37 29.50
CA ARG A 42 -14.17 12.96 30.44
C ARG A 42 -14.11 11.48 30.80
N TYR A 43 -13.74 10.63 29.84
CA TYR A 43 -13.99 9.19 29.92
C TYR A 43 -12.75 8.29 29.74
N TRP A 44 -11.68 8.80 29.14
CA TRP A 44 -10.46 8.05 28.90
C TRP A 44 -9.39 8.45 29.92
N ARG A 45 -8.68 7.47 30.47
CA ARG A 45 -7.67 7.68 31.52
C ARG A 45 -6.27 7.99 30.97
N GLY A 46 -6.04 7.81 29.68
CA GLY A 46 -4.78 8.14 29.04
C GLY A 46 -4.59 9.65 28.85
N ARG A 47 -3.36 10.06 28.59
CA ARG A 47 -3.00 11.45 28.33
C ARG A 47 -3.22 11.80 26.86
N GLN A 48 -3.73 13.00 26.64
CA GLN A 48 -3.87 13.56 25.30
C GLN A 48 -2.66 14.42 24.98
N VAL A 49 -2.18 14.37 23.74
CA VAL A 49 -1.31 15.37 23.15
C VAL A 49 -2.03 15.94 21.95
N TRP A 50 -2.13 17.25 21.82
CA TRP A 50 -2.85 17.89 20.73
C TRP A 50 -1.92 18.35 19.63
N ALA A 51 -2.37 18.25 18.39
CA ALA A 51 -1.68 18.79 17.23
C ALA A 51 -2.65 19.59 16.35
N HIS A 52 -2.31 20.85 16.10
CA HIS A 52 -3.04 21.76 15.23
C HIS A 52 -2.14 22.25 14.09
N LEU A 53 -2.66 22.20 12.87
CA LEU A 53 -2.00 22.76 11.70
C LEU A 53 -2.81 23.95 11.18
N ASP A 54 -2.26 25.14 11.30
CA ASP A 54 -2.75 26.34 10.63
C ASP A 54 -2.26 26.33 9.18
N HIS A 55 -3.20 26.10 8.25
CA HIS A 55 -2.92 26.02 6.82
C HIS A 55 -2.56 27.37 6.17
N GLY A 56 -2.71 28.49 6.88
CA GLY A 56 -2.34 29.82 6.38
C GLY A 56 -3.15 30.32 5.17
N ILE A 57 -4.29 29.68 4.87
CA ILE A 57 -5.14 30.02 3.71
C ILE A 57 -5.99 31.27 3.98
N ARG A 58 -6.34 31.55 5.24
CA ARG A 58 -7.24 32.65 5.63
C ARG A 58 -6.56 33.61 6.60
N LYS A 59 -7.01 34.87 6.64
CA LYS A 59 -6.58 35.81 7.69
C LYS A 59 -7.08 35.37 9.07
N GLU A 60 -8.27 34.77 9.14
CA GLU A 60 -8.84 34.29 10.41
C GLU A 60 -8.25 32.97 10.93
N SER A 61 -7.46 32.22 10.16
CA SER A 61 -6.92 30.92 10.64
C SER A 61 -6.01 31.05 11.86
N SER A 62 -5.43 32.24 12.04
CA SER A 62 -4.71 32.62 13.26
C SER A 62 -5.59 32.60 14.51
N ARG A 63 -6.90 32.88 14.38
CA ARG A 63 -7.87 32.83 15.49
C ARG A 63 -8.14 31.39 15.93
N ASP A 64 -8.20 30.45 14.98
CA ASP A 64 -8.41 29.03 15.28
C ASP A 64 -7.22 28.47 16.07
N ALA A 65 -5.99 28.83 15.66
CA ALA A 65 -4.76 28.46 16.35
C ALA A 65 -4.69 29.03 17.78
N LEU A 66 -5.10 30.30 17.95
CA LEU A 66 -5.20 30.93 19.27
C LEU A 66 -6.24 30.23 20.15
N PHE A 67 -7.44 29.98 19.61
CA PHE A 67 -8.49 29.27 20.32
C PHE A 67 -8.04 27.89 20.82
N VAL A 68 -7.39 27.10 19.94
CA VAL A 68 -6.89 25.78 20.31
C VAL A 68 -5.80 25.87 21.39
N SER A 69 -4.88 26.83 21.26
CA SER A 69 -3.80 27.03 22.23
C SER A 69 -4.33 27.42 23.60
N GLU A 70 -5.31 28.34 23.65
CA GLU A 70 -5.97 28.74 24.89
C GLU A 70 -6.74 27.58 25.51
N LEU A 71 -7.49 26.82 24.71
CA LEU A 71 -8.25 25.67 25.20
C LEU A 71 -7.31 24.59 25.76
N ALA A 72 -6.21 24.31 25.08
CA ALA A 72 -5.18 23.38 25.53
C ALA A 72 -4.58 23.81 26.87
N SER A 73 -4.24 25.10 27.00
CA SER A 73 -3.72 25.68 28.24
C SER A 73 -4.73 25.57 29.39
N ARG A 74 -6.00 25.88 29.14
CA ARG A 74 -7.08 25.76 30.16
C ARG A 74 -7.29 24.32 30.60
N TRP A 75 -7.09 23.36 29.72
CA TRP A 75 -7.27 21.94 30.02
C TRP A 75 -5.99 21.24 30.50
N GLY A 76 -4.85 21.93 30.53
CA GLY A 76 -3.56 21.37 30.93
C GLY A 76 -3.04 20.31 29.96
N ILE A 77 -3.34 20.44 28.67
CA ILE A 77 -2.98 19.46 27.63
C ILE A 77 -1.83 19.99 26.78
N PRO A 78 -0.72 19.23 26.59
CA PRO A 78 0.34 19.60 25.68
C PRO A 78 -0.20 19.78 24.25
N CYS A 79 0.14 20.89 23.59
CA CYS A 79 -0.32 21.21 22.25
C CYS A 79 0.82 21.67 21.35
N VAL A 80 0.93 21.04 20.18
CA VAL A 80 1.85 21.43 19.11
C VAL A 80 1.05 22.15 18.04
N VAL A 81 1.45 23.40 17.75
CA VAL A 81 0.82 24.23 16.72
C VAL A 81 1.88 24.56 15.68
N GLU A 82 1.63 24.19 14.42
CA GLU A 82 2.47 24.54 13.27
C GLU A 82 1.65 25.39 12.30
N ARG A 83 2.27 26.42 11.72
CA ARG A 83 1.67 27.23 10.65
C ARG A 83 2.45 27.02 9.37
N VAL A 84 1.73 26.78 8.27
CA VAL A 84 2.29 26.56 6.94
C VAL A 84 1.62 27.47 5.91
N SER A 85 2.35 27.84 4.87
CA SER A 85 1.77 28.48 3.69
C SER A 85 1.43 27.41 2.66
N LEU A 86 0.17 26.98 2.64
CA LEU A 86 -0.26 25.89 1.75
C LEU A 86 -0.02 26.13 0.26
N PRO A 87 -0.25 27.34 -0.28
CA PRO A 87 0.04 27.63 -1.68
C PRO A 87 1.52 27.42 -2.05
N ALA A 88 2.44 27.70 -1.12
CA ALA A 88 3.87 27.53 -1.33
C ALA A 88 4.33 26.06 -1.30
N LEU A 89 3.55 25.17 -0.68
CA LEU A 89 3.88 23.75 -0.49
C LEU A 89 3.17 22.83 -1.51
N ARG A 90 2.41 23.39 -2.45
CA ARG A 90 1.63 22.63 -3.44
C ARG A 90 2.55 22.05 -4.50
N GLU A 91 2.44 20.75 -4.76
CA GLU A 91 3.18 20.09 -5.84
C GLU A 91 2.55 20.37 -7.21
N ARG A 92 3.33 20.23 -8.30
CA ARG A 92 2.83 20.48 -9.66
C ARG A 92 1.71 19.49 -10.00
N GLY A 93 0.54 20.01 -10.38
CA GLY A 93 -0.65 19.21 -10.71
C GLY A 93 -1.47 18.77 -9.48
N GLU A 94 -1.06 19.14 -8.28
CA GLU A 94 -1.78 18.84 -7.05
C GLU A 94 -2.89 19.89 -6.79
N SER A 95 -4.09 19.45 -6.42
CA SER A 95 -5.15 20.36 -5.98
C SER A 95 -4.84 20.89 -4.57
N LEU A 96 -5.40 22.05 -4.20
CA LEU A 96 -5.19 22.64 -2.87
C LEU A 96 -5.66 21.70 -1.74
N GLU A 97 -6.76 20.96 -1.97
CA GLU A 97 -7.28 19.96 -1.03
C GLU A 97 -6.30 18.79 -0.83
N MET A 98 -5.71 18.28 -1.93
CA MET A 98 -4.73 17.19 -1.85
C MET A 98 -3.45 17.65 -1.14
N ALA A 99 -2.94 18.83 -1.48
CA ALA A 99 -1.79 19.43 -0.80
C ALA A 99 -2.05 19.59 0.70
N GLY A 100 -3.24 20.08 1.08
CA GLY A 100 -3.55 20.31 2.47
C GLY A 100 -3.68 19.02 3.26
N ARG A 101 -4.22 17.97 2.62
CA ARG A 101 -4.23 16.64 3.20
C ARG A 101 -2.83 16.07 3.37
N ARG A 102 -1.96 16.17 2.36
CA ARG A 102 -0.58 15.67 2.42
C ARG A 102 0.22 16.36 3.53
N VAL A 103 0.19 17.70 3.56
CA VAL A 103 0.91 18.49 4.58
C VAL A 103 0.39 18.21 5.98
N ARG A 104 -0.94 18.13 6.17
CA ARG A 104 -1.56 17.78 7.46
C ARG A 104 -1.15 16.41 7.95
N TYR A 105 -1.21 15.40 7.09
CA TYR A 105 -0.84 14.04 7.49
C TYR A 105 0.65 13.95 7.83
N GLY A 106 1.51 14.57 7.03
CA GLY A 106 2.95 14.63 7.32
C GLY A 106 3.26 15.35 8.63
N PHE A 107 2.60 16.46 8.93
CA PHE A 107 2.74 17.15 10.22
C PHE A 107 2.34 16.27 11.42
N LEU A 108 1.19 15.61 11.33
CA LEU A 108 0.69 14.73 12.39
C LEU A 108 1.61 13.51 12.59
N GLU A 109 2.11 12.91 11.51
CA GLU A 109 3.08 11.80 11.58
C GLU A 109 4.38 12.24 12.26
N ARG A 110 4.98 13.37 11.82
CA ARG A 110 6.18 13.91 12.46
C ARG A 110 5.97 14.20 13.94
N THR A 111 4.84 14.81 14.29
CA THR A 111 4.50 15.13 15.68
C THR A 111 4.35 13.88 16.53
N ALA A 112 3.65 12.87 16.03
CA ALA A 112 3.49 11.59 16.72
C ALA A 112 4.83 10.87 16.89
N SER A 113 5.67 10.85 15.85
CA SER A 113 6.99 10.22 15.90
C SER A 113 7.92 10.91 16.90
N ASN A 114 7.98 12.24 16.91
CA ASN A 114 8.82 13.00 17.84
C ASN A 114 8.43 12.78 19.30
N ALA A 115 7.13 12.58 19.56
CA ALA A 115 6.61 12.28 20.90
C ALA A 115 6.47 10.77 21.19
N SER A 116 6.96 9.89 20.30
CA SER A 116 6.84 8.43 20.41
C SER A 116 5.41 7.92 20.68
N LEU A 117 4.42 8.57 20.06
CA LEU A 117 3.00 8.26 20.25
C LEU A 117 2.55 7.15 19.31
N ALA A 118 1.96 6.10 19.90
CA ALA A 118 1.52 4.91 19.16
C ALA A 118 0.27 5.14 18.29
N PHE A 119 -0.52 6.18 18.57
CA PHE A 119 -1.80 6.43 17.90
C PHE A 119 -2.03 7.91 17.57
N ILE A 120 -2.72 8.14 16.44
CA ILE A 120 -3.19 9.46 16.00
C ILE A 120 -4.70 9.41 15.79
N ALA A 121 -5.45 10.17 16.58
CA ALA A 121 -6.90 10.26 16.50
C ALA A 121 -7.38 11.40 15.59
N LEU A 122 -8.31 11.07 14.70
CA LEU A 122 -9.03 12.01 13.84
C LEU A 122 -10.51 12.05 14.24
N ALA A 123 -11.09 13.24 14.26
CA ALA A 123 -12.48 13.48 14.65
C ALA A 123 -13.50 13.25 13.52
N HIS A 124 -13.31 12.21 12.72
CA HIS A 124 -14.28 11.85 11.68
C HIS A 124 -15.50 11.15 12.31
N THR A 125 -16.67 11.59 11.88
CA THR A 125 -17.99 11.23 12.40
C THR A 125 -18.74 10.25 11.49
N ALA A 126 -19.92 9.77 11.93
CA ALA A 126 -20.82 9.00 11.07
C ALA A 126 -21.32 9.81 9.86
N ASP A 127 -21.53 11.11 10.04
CA ASP A 127 -21.88 12.04 8.96
C ASP A 127 -20.80 12.10 7.89
N ASP A 128 -19.52 12.14 8.28
CA ASP A 128 -18.39 12.09 7.34
C ASP A 128 -18.35 10.79 6.53
N GLN A 129 -18.82 9.68 7.10
CA GLN A 129 -18.95 8.41 6.40
C GLN A 129 -20.04 8.47 5.35
N ALA A 130 -21.22 9.00 5.70
CA ALA A 130 -22.32 9.19 4.76
C ALA A 130 -21.92 10.10 3.59
N GLU A 131 -21.24 11.22 3.87
CA GLU A 131 -20.66 12.09 2.85
C GLU A 131 -19.71 11.31 1.93
N THR A 132 -18.80 10.53 2.51
CA THR A 132 -17.80 9.76 1.75
C THR A 132 -18.46 8.70 0.87
N LEU A 133 -19.46 8.00 1.38
CA LEU A 133 -20.20 6.97 0.65
C LEU A 133 -20.93 7.58 -0.55
N LEU A 134 -21.65 8.68 -0.38
CA LEU A 134 -22.35 9.38 -1.46
C LEU A 134 -21.38 9.90 -2.53
N LEU A 135 -20.25 10.47 -2.11
CA LEU A 135 -19.22 10.93 -3.06
C LEU A 135 -18.59 9.78 -3.85
N HIS A 136 -18.39 8.62 -3.23
CA HIS A 136 -17.88 7.45 -3.93
C HIS A 136 -18.91 6.86 -4.90
N LEU A 137 -20.18 6.81 -4.50
CA LEU A 137 -21.28 6.40 -5.38
C LEU A 137 -21.37 7.29 -6.62
N ALA A 138 -21.33 8.62 -6.45
CA ALA A 138 -21.39 9.58 -7.55
C ALA A 138 -20.22 9.46 -8.54
N ARG A 139 -19.04 9.00 -8.09
CA ARG A 139 -17.87 8.79 -8.96
C ARG A 139 -17.84 7.43 -9.66
N GLY A 140 -18.77 6.54 -9.32
CA GLY A 140 -18.72 5.12 -9.69
C GLY A 140 -17.74 4.37 -8.80
N THR A 141 -18.27 3.52 -7.92
CA THR A 141 -17.47 2.65 -7.05
C THR A 141 -18.04 1.24 -6.98
N GLY A 142 -17.15 0.26 -6.81
CA GLY A 142 -17.55 -1.05 -6.29
C GLY A 142 -17.57 -1.08 -4.77
N ILE A 143 -17.68 -2.29 -4.21
CA ILE A 143 -17.72 -2.54 -2.75
C ILE A 143 -16.54 -1.92 -1.98
N TRP A 144 -15.39 -1.75 -2.64
CA TRP A 144 -14.18 -1.17 -2.07
C TRP A 144 -14.34 0.29 -1.65
N GLY A 145 -15.01 1.11 -2.46
CA GLY A 145 -15.33 2.49 -2.07
C GLY A 145 -16.57 2.58 -1.20
N LEU A 146 -17.49 1.61 -1.25
CA LEU A 146 -18.60 1.53 -0.31
C LEU A 146 -18.14 1.29 1.13
N ALA A 147 -17.00 0.61 1.33
CA ALA A 147 -16.40 0.40 2.66
C ALA A 147 -16.05 1.70 3.42
N GLY A 148 -16.15 2.86 2.76
CA GLY A 148 -15.99 4.19 3.34
C GLY A 148 -14.60 4.40 3.94
N MET A 149 -14.53 5.25 4.96
CA MET A 149 -13.30 5.44 5.73
C MET A 149 -13.18 4.35 6.81
N PRO A 150 -12.06 3.63 6.90
CA PRO A 150 -11.90 2.62 7.96
C PRO A 150 -11.81 3.28 9.34
N GLU A 151 -12.34 2.62 10.38
CA GLU A 151 -12.22 3.10 11.77
C GLU A 151 -10.76 3.18 12.23
N ARG A 152 -9.91 2.31 11.68
CA ARG A 152 -8.46 2.27 11.92
C ARG A 152 -7.69 2.05 10.61
N ARG A 153 -6.58 2.75 10.43
CA ARG A 153 -5.60 2.51 9.38
C ARG A 153 -4.19 2.60 9.97
N GLY A 154 -3.55 1.45 10.23
CA GLY A 154 -2.28 1.44 10.96
C GLY A 154 -2.46 2.02 12.38
N ASN A 155 -1.72 3.08 12.70
CA ASN A 155 -1.83 3.86 13.94
C ASN A 155 -2.89 4.98 13.89
N TRP A 156 -3.50 5.25 12.74
CA TRP A 156 -4.54 6.25 12.60
C TRP A 156 -5.90 5.71 13.03
N VAL A 157 -6.55 6.40 13.96
CA VAL A 157 -7.82 5.95 14.56
C VAL A 157 -8.90 7.02 14.44
N ARG A 158 -10.16 6.60 14.37
CA ARG A 158 -11.34 7.48 14.29
C ARG A 158 -12.30 7.12 15.43
N PRO A 159 -12.05 7.61 16.65
CA PRO A 159 -12.88 7.27 17.81
C PRO A 159 -14.35 7.65 17.63
N LEU A 160 -14.62 8.71 16.85
CA LEU A 160 -15.96 9.25 16.61
C LEU A 160 -16.68 8.62 15.41
N ALA A 161 -16.14 7.57 14.78
CA ALA A 161 -16.66 7.05 13.51
C ALA A 161 -18.14 6.64 13.53
N THR A 162 -18.72 6.37 14.70
CA THR A 162 -20.15 6.05 14.87
C THR A 162 -21.00 7.24 15.31
N PHE A 163 -20.39 8.31 15.82
CA PHE A 163 -21.09 9.43 16.46
C PHE A 163 -21.63 10.40 15.41
N ARG A 164 -22.85 10.89 15.64
CA ARG A 164 -23.46 11.93 14.82
C ARG A 164 -22.95 13.30 15.24
N ARG A 165 -22.84 14.24 14.30
CA ARG A 165 -22.42 15.62 14.64
C ARG A 165 -23.34 16.27 15.68
N GLU A 166 -24.64 16.06 15.57
CA GLU A 166 -25.61 16.62 16.52
C GLU A 166 -25.41 16.07 17.94
N GLU A 167 -25.13 14.77 18.10
CA GLU A 167 -24.81 14.17 19.41
C GLU A 167 -23.59 14.85 20.04
N LEU A 168 -22.57 15.15 19.24
CA LEU A 168 -21.36 15.81 19.67
C LEU A 168 -21.60 17.28 20.04
N ARG A 169 -22.44 18.00 19.29
CA ARG A 169 -22.82 19.39 19.61
C ARG A 169 -23.66 19.46 20.87
N SER A 170 -24.55 18.51 21.11
CA SER A 170 -25.31 18.41 22.37
C SER A 170 -24.37 18.17 23.54
N PHE A 171 -23.43 17.23 23.42
CA PHE A 171 -22.40 17.00 24.44
C PHE A 171 -21.58 18.26 24.76
N LEU A 172 -21.14 19.01 23.73
CA LEU A 172 -20.40 20.25 23.96
C LEU A 172 -21.22 21.31 24.68
N ARG A 173 -22.51 21.47 24.32
CA ARG A 173 -23.43 22.40 25.00
C ARG A 173 -23.68 22.01 26.45
N GLU A 174 -23.91 20.72 26.70
CA GLU A 174 -24.12 20.17 28.05
C GLU A 174 -22.91 20.40 28.96
N GLU A 175 -21.69 20.26 28.44
CA GLU A 175 -20.44 20.46 29.18
C GLU A 175 -19.96 21.93 29.20
N GLY A 176 -20.69 22.85 28.54
CA GLY A 176 -20.31 24.26 28.45
C GLY A 176 -19.01 24.52 27.70
N ILE A 177 -18.66 23.66 26.73
CA ILE A 177 -17.41 23.74 25.97
C ILE A 177 -17.67 24.48 24.65
N SER A 178 -17.02 25.62 24.45
CA SER A 178 -17.07 26.37 23.18
C SER A 178 -16.25 25.69 22.07
N TRP A 179 -16.58 25.97 20.81
CA TRP A 179 -15.83 25.55 19.63
C TRP A 179 -15.86 26.63 18.55
N VAL A 180 -14.99 26.51 17.54
CA VAL A 180 -14.97 27.40 16.38
C VAL A 180 -15.84 26.84 15.25
N GLU A 181 -16.67 27.70 14.65
CA GLU A 181 -17.37 27.38 13.41
C GLU A 181 -16.61 27.92 12.20
N ASP A 182 -16.18 27.00 11.34
CA ASP A 182 -15.49 27.36 10.11
C ASP A 182 -16.52 27.77 9.03
N LEU A 183 -16.55 29.06 8.69
CA LEU A 183 -17.43 29.64 7.66
C LEU A 183 -17.27 28.99 6.28
N SER A 184 -16.08 28.48 5.93
CA SER A 184 -15.86 27.79 4.64
C SER A 184 -16.57 26.44 4.56
N ASN A 185 -16.96 25.85 5.71
CA ASN A 185 -17.80 24.65 5.72
C ASN A 185 -19.22 24.93 5.22
N GLN A 186 -19.62 26.20 5.10
CA GLN A 186 -20.92 26.60 4.53
C GLN A 186 -20.85 26.84 3.01
N ASP A 187 -19.65 26.92 2.44
CA ASP A 187 -19.47 27.24 1.03
C ASP A 187 -19.87 26.07 0.12
N ARG A 188 -20.98 26.23 -0.60
CA ARG A 188 -21.54 25.22 -1.50
C ARG A 188 -20.78 25.07 -2.81
N MET A 189 -19.72 25.84 -3.07
CA MET A 189 -18.85 25.58 -4.22
C MET A 189 -18.17 24.21 -4.11
N PHE A 190 -17.89 23.76 -2.88
CA PHE A 190 -17.27 22.46 -2.63
C PHE A 190 -18.30 21.34 -2.66
N LEU A 191 -18.04 20.30 -3.48
CA LEU A 191 -18.96 19.16 -3.65
C LEU A 191 -19.30 18.49 -2.32
N ARG A 192 -18.34 18.38 -1.40
CA ARG A 192 -18.57 17.79 -0.07
C ARG A 192 -19.55 18.61 0.77
N ASN A 193 -19.49 19.94 0.70
CA ASN A 193 -20.41 20.82 1.41
C ASN A 193 -21.83 20.74 0.81
N ARG A 194 -21.97 20.62 -0.51
CA ARG A 194 -23.29 20.33 -1.14
C ARG A 194 -23.88 19.02 -0.67
N VAL A 195 -23.06 17.96 -0.59
CA VAL A 195 -23.53 16.67 -0.06
C VAL A 195 -24.00 16.82 1.39
N ARG A 196 -23.25 17.56 2.22
CA ARG A 196 -23.57 17.79 3.63
C ARG A 196 -24.84 18.62 3.85
N HIS A 197 -25.00 19.72 3.12
CA HIS A 197 -26.05 20.71 3.40
C HIS A 197 -27.31 20.54 2.56
N ASP A 198 -27.19 19.90 1.40
CA ASP A 198 -28.32 19.74 0.48
C ASP A 198 -28.76 18.28 0.42
N LEU A 199 -27.84 17.37 0.06
CA LEU A 199 -28.21 16.01 -0.30
C LEU A 199 -28.54 15.12 0.91
N ILE A 200 -27.71 15.13 1.95
CA ILE A 200 -27.97 14.34 3.17
C ILE A 200 -29.26 14.82 3.85
N PRO A 201 -29.49 16.12 4.09
CA PRO A 201 -30.75 16.60 4.64
C PRO A 201 -31.94 16.22 3.77
N TRP A 202 -31.82 16.34 2.44
CA TRP A 202 -32.89 15.91 1.54
C TRP A 202 -33.23 14.42 1.72
N PHE A 203 -32.23 13.54 1.80
CA PHE A 203 -32.44 12.12 2.07
C PHE A 203 -33.11 11.90 3.44
N GLU A 204 -32.66 12.60 4.48
CA GLU A 204 -33.17 12.43 5.84
C GLU A 204 -34.60 12.95 6.00
N THR A 205 -34.93 14.07 5.35
CA THR A 205 -36.26 14.68 5.40
C THR A 205 -37.27 13.98 4.51
N HIS A 206 -36.90 13.59 3.29
CA HIS A 206 -37.87 13.13 2.30
C HIS A 206 -37.91 11.62 2.10
N LEU A 207 -36.84 10.87 2.42
CA LEU A 207 -36.81 9.42 2.24
C LEU A 207 -36.70 8.65 3.56
N ASN A 208 -35.69 8.95 4.37
CA ASN A 208 -35.39 8.15 5.55
C ASN A 208 -34.61 8.95 6.61
N PRO A 209 -35.23 9.31 7.75
CA PRO A 209 -34.57 10.04 8.83
C PRO A 209 -33.30 9.36 9.39
N ALA A 210 -33.17 8.05 9.19
CA ALA A 210 -32.01 7.26 9.59
C ALA A 210 -31.00 7.04 8.45
N PHE A 211 -31.04 7.82 7.36
CA PHE A 211 -30.19 7.62 6.17
C PHE A 211 -28.71 7.51 6.52
N SER A 212 -28.17 8.46 7.29
CA SER A 212 -26.75 8.44 7.62
C SER A 212 -26.33 7.22 8.47
N LEU A 213 -27.22 6.76 9.36
CA LEU A 213 -26.99 5.53 10.13
C LEU A 213 -27.00 4.30 9.21
N ARG A 214 -27.91 4.24 8.24
CA ARG A 214 -27.98 3.14 7.26
C ARG A 214 -26.79 3.15 6.30
N ALA A 215 -26.35 4.33 5.86
CA ALA A 215 -25.13 4.50 5.07
C ALA A 215 -23.90 3.97 5.83
N GLN A 216 -23.82 4.24 7.13
CA GLN A 216 -22.78 3.69 7.98
C GLN A 216 -22.85 2.15 8.08
N ALA A 217 -24.03 1.58 8.30
CA ALA A 217 -24.21 0.13 8.37
C ALA A 217 -23.76 -0.55 7.07
N LEU A 218 -24.17 -0.01 5.92
CA LEU A 218 -23.72 -0.47 4.61
C LEU A 218 -22.20 -0.39 4.45
N ALA A 219 -21.58 0.71 4.88
CA ALA A 219 -20.13 0.86 4.83
C ALA A 219 -19.40 -0.14 5.73
N ALA A 220 -19.99 -0.50 6.88
CA ALA A 220 -19.45 -1.52 7.77
C ALA A 220 -19.57 -2.93 7.16
N GLU A 221 -20.70 -3.28 6.56
CA GLU A 221 -20.89 -4.55 5.85
C GLU A 221 -19.94 -4.68 4.65
N ALA A 222 -19.86 -3.64 3.82
CA ALA A 222 -18.93 -3.59 2.69
C ALA A 222 -17.47 -3.78 3.14
N ARG A 223 -17.11 -3.26 4.32
CA ARG A 223 -15.78 -3.46 4.91
C ARG A 223 -15.54 -4.90 5.35
N GLN A 224 -16.51 -5.56 5.98
CA GLN A 224 -16.37 -6.97 6.36
C GLN A 224 -16.16 -7.86 5.13
N VAL A 225 -16.93 -7.62 4.06
CA VAL A 225 -16.74 -8.33 2.79
C VAL A 225 -15.35 -8.08 2.21
N ARG A 226 -14.91 -6.81 2.24
CA ARG A 226 -13.57 -6.39 1.79
C ARG A 226 -12.45 -7.10 2.57
N GLU A 227 -12.56 -7.16 3.89
CA GLU A 227 -11.58 -7.79 4.78
C GLU A 227 -11.51 -9.31 4.54
N ARG A 228 -12.68 -9.96 4.37
CA ARG A 228 -12.72 -11.38 4.01
C ARG A 228 -12.04 -11.66 2.67
N LEU A 229 -12.38 -10.90 1.63
CA LEU A 229 -11.75 -11.04 0.31
C LEU A 229 -10.25 -10.77 0.34
N ALA A 230 -9.79 -9.82 1.15
CA ALA A 230 -8.37 -9.56 1.33
C ALA A 230 -7.66 -10.76 1.99
N GLY A 231 -8.25 -11.35 3.03
CA GLY A 231 -7.71 -12.54 3.69
C GLY A 231 -7.67 -13.78 2.77
N GLU A 232 -8.68 -13.97 1.93
CA GLU A 232 -8.70 -15.01 0.89
C GLU A 232 -7.61 -14.74 -0.17
N ALA A 233 -7.48 -13.50 -0.64
CA ALA A 233 -6.49 -13.11 -1.63
C ALA A 233 -5.05 -13.29 -1.12
N GLU A 234 -4.77 -13.06 0.16
CA GLU A 234 -3.47 -13.34 0.79
C GLU A 234 -3.10 -14.83 0.72
N GLN A 235 -4.07 -15.72 0.89
CA GLN A 235 -3.87 -17.16 0.74
C GLN A 235 -3.66 -17.53 -0.72
N CYS A 236 -4.48 -16.99 -1.62
CA CYS A 236 -4.32 -17.20 -3.05
C CYS A 236 -2.95 -16.73 -3.53
N LEU A 237 -2.46 -15.53 -3.16
CA LEU A 237 -1.16 -15.04 -3.60
C LEU A 237 -0.01 -15.97 -3.22
N ARG A 238 -0.04 -16.57 -2.03
CA ARG A 238 0.97 -17.56 -1.62
C ARG A 238 0.96 -18.80 -2.52
N TRP A 239 -0.22 -19.24 -2.93
CA TRP A 239 -0.37 -20.37 -3.86
C TRP A 239 -0.01 -20.01 -5.30
N LEU A 240 -0.32 -18.79 -5.74
CA LEU A 240 0.00 -18.28 -7.07
C LEU A 240 1.49 -18.02 -7.24
N ALA A 241 2.19 -17.57 -6.20
CA ALA A 241 3.56 -17.11 -6.29
C ALA A 241 4.51 -18.17 -6.85
N ARG A 242 5.31 -17.77 -7.85
CA ARG A 242 6.37 -18.58 -8.43
C ARG A 242 7.70 -17.84 -8.30
N GLU A 243 8.67 -18.54 -7.77
CA GLU A 243 10.02 -18.02 -7.55
C GLU A 243 10.95 -18.49 -8.68
N ALA A 244 10.74 -18.02 -9.92
CA ALA A 244 11.49 -18.55 -11.07
C ALA A 244 12.10 -17.53 -12.04
N PHE A 245 11.64 -16.27 -12.10
CA PHE A 245 11.98 -15.37 -13.21
C PHE A 245 12.39 -13.96 -12.79
N PRO A 246 13.14 -13.23 -13.65
CA PRO A 246 13.64 -11.88 -13.43
C PRO A 246 12.59 -10.77 -13.45
N VAL A 247 11.62 -10.86 -12.54
CA VAL A 247 10.48 -9.96 -12.43
C VAL A 247 10.19 -9.63 -10.97
N LEU A 248 9.47 -8.52 -10.75
CA LEU A 248 9.06 -8.04 -9.42
C LEU A 248 8.19 -9.06 -8.69
N ALA A 249 7.33 -9.75 -9.43
CA ALA A 249 6.54 -10.88 -8.96
C ALA A 249 6.20 -11.79 -10.14
N CYS A 250 6.03 -13.08 -9.87
CA CYS A 250 5.58 -14.04 -10.87
C CYS A 250 4.48 -14.91 -10.28
N TRP A 251 3.43 -15.16 -11.06
CA TRP A 251 2.36 -16.07 -10.71
C TRP A 251 2.29 -17.25 -11.67
N ASP A 252 1.80 -18.37 -11.16
CA ASP A 252 1.21 -19.44 -11.94
C ASP A 252 -0.09 -18.95 -12.59
N ARG A 253 -0.11 -18.87 -13.92
CA ARG A 253 -1.26 -18.36 -14.66
C ARG A 253 -2.43 -19.34 -14.64
N ARG A 254 -2.17 -20.66 -14.72
CA ARG A 254 -3.25 -21.66 -14.71
C ARG A 254 -4.03 -21.56 -13.40
N SER A 255 -3.31 -21.54 -12.28
CA SER A 255 -3.87 -21.28 -10.96
C SER A 255 -4.58 -19.91 -10.87
N ALA A 256 -4.00 -18.84 -11.41
CA ALA A 256 -4.65 -17.53 -11.40
C ALA A 256 -5.94 -17.52 -12.24
N SER A 257 -5.96 -18.26 -13.36
CA SER A 257 -7.09 -18.37 -14.28
C SER A 257 -8.25 -19.20 -13.72
N SER A 258 -7.99 -20.09 -12.76
CA SER A 258 -9.04 -20.86 -12.09
C SER A 258 -9.70 -20.09 -10.94
N LEU A 259 -9.12 -18.99 -10.48
CA LEU A 259 -9.74 -18.15 -9.46
C LEU A 259 -10.96 -17.42 -10.01
N PRO A 260 -12.06 -17.31 -9.22
CA PRO A 260 -13.18 -16.41 -9.53
C PRO A 260 -12.70 -14.98 -9.79
N LEU A 261 -13.36 -14.27 -10.71
CA LEU A 261 -12.98 -12.91 -11.10
C LEU A 261 -12.78 -11.95 -9.90
N PRO A 262 -13.66 -11.92 -8.87
CA PRO A 262 -13.46 -11.03 -7.72
C PRO A 262 -12.17 -11.32 -6.94
N LEU A 263 -11.81 -12.59 -6.75
CA LEU A 263 -10.58 -12.99 -6.06
C LEU A 263 -9.33 -12.70 -6.90
N ARG A 264 -9.41 -12.87 -8.21
CA ARG A 264 -8.32 -12.50 -9.11
C ARG A 264 -8.05 -11.00 -9.09
N MET A 265 -9.11 -10.18 -9.13
CA MET A 265 -8.99 -8.74 -8.99
C MET A 265 -8.37 -8.37 -7.63
N GLU A 266 -8.75 -9.06 -6.56
CA GLU A 266 -8.20 -8.76 -5.24
C GLU A 266 -6.74 -9.20 -5.06
N ALA A 267 -6.36 -10.36 -5.62
CA ALA A 267 -4.97 -10.77 -5.71
C ALA A 267 -4.13 -9.72 -6.46
N LEU A 268 -4.65 -9.15 -7.55
CA LEU A 268 -3.96 -8.08 -8.29
C LEU A 268 -3.77 -6.84 -7.42
N ARG A 269 -4.83 -6.37 -6.75
CA ARG A 269 -4.74 -5.19 -5.86
C ARG A 269 -3.74 -5.39 -4.73
N LEU A 270 -3.75 -6.57 -4.12
CA LEU A 270 -2.84 -6.92 -3.04
C LEU A 270 -1.39 -7.00 -3.53
N GLN A 271 -1.14 -7.66 -4.67
CA GLN A 271 0.19 -7.72 -5.27
C GLN A 271 0.72 -6.33 -5.64
N GLY A 272 -0.12 -5.48 -6.21
CA GLY A 272 0.23 -4.08 -6.48
C GLY A 272 0.64 -3.35 -5.20
N ARG A 273 -0.11 -3.53 -4.10
CA ARG A 273 0.23 -2.95 -2.80
C ARG A 273 1.56 -3.47 -2.24
N ILE A 274 1.81 -4.77 -2.33
CA ILE A 274 3.08 -5.41 -1.89
C ILE A 274 4.26 -4.82 -2.68
N LEU A 275 4.07 -4.59 -3.99
CA LEU A 275 5.08 -4.00 -4.87
C LEU A 275 5.17 -2.46 -4.76
N GLY A 276 4.37 -1.82 -3.91
CA GLY A 276 4.33 -0.35 -3.79
C GLY A 276 3.77 0.37 -5.01
N LEU A 277 3.04 -0.32 -5.88
CA LEU A 277 2.49 0.24 -7.11
C LEU A 277 1.23 1.06 -6.85
N PRO A 278 0.98 2.11 -7.66
CA PRO A 278 -0.27 2.85 -7.58
C PRO A 278 -1.46 1.95 -7.93
N THR A 279 -2.56 2.13 -7.20
CA THR A 279 -3.79 1.34 -7.36
C THR A 279 -4.35 1.48 -8.78
N LEU A 280 -4.65 0.35 -9.43
CA LEU A 280 -5.39 0.34 -10.69
C LEU A 280 -6.84 0.77 -10.46
N GLU A 281 -7.35 1.59 -11.39
CA GLU A 281 -8.78 1.88 -11.49
C GLU A 281 -9.59 0.58 -11.63
N CYS A 282 -10.81 0.55 -11.09
CA CYS A 282 -11.63 -0.67 -11.06
C CYS A 282 -11.78 -1.33 -12.43
N ARG A 283 -12.09 -0.54 -13.47
CA ARG A 283 -12.26 -1.04 -14.85
C ARG A 283 -10.97 -1.65 -15.42
N ARG A 284 -9.82 -1.01 -15.18
CA ARG A 284 -8.51 -1.53 -15.64
C ARG A 284 -8.09 -2.79 -14.88
N CYS A 285 -8.38 -2.83 -13.57
CA CYS A 285 -8.14 -4.02 -12.77
C CYS A 285 -8.99 -5.20 -13.23
N GLU A 286 -10.25 -4.94 -13.59
CA GLU A 286 -11.16 -5.95 -14.13
C GLU A 286 -10.71 -6.42 -15.51
N GLU A 287 -10.34 -5.50 -16.40
CA GLU A 287 -9.81 -5.83 -17.73
C GLU A 287 -8.58 -6.75 -17.63
N LEU A 288 -7.62 -6.42 -16.77
CA LEU A 288 -6.44 -7.27 -16.53
C LEU A 288 -6.86 -8.63 -15.96
N ALA A 289 -7.77 -8.66 -14.99
CA ALA A 289 -8.26 -9.90 -14.41
C ALA A 289 -8.95 -10.78 -15.45
N GLN A 290 -9.78 -10.22 -16.33
CA GLN A 290 -10.42 -10.96 -17.42
C GLN A 290 -9.38 -11.52 -18.41
N ARG A 291 -8.39 -10.72 -18.83
CA ARG A 291 -7.30 -11.16 -19.72
C ARG A 291 -6.49 -12.33 -19.17
N ILE A 292 -6.24 -12.36 -17.85
CA ILE A 292 -5.55 -13.48 -17.19
C ILE A 292 -6.32 -14.80 -17.37
N GLY A 293 -7.66 -14.75 -17.43
CA GLY A 293 -8.53 -15.91 -17.60
C GLY A 293 -8.68 -16.39 -19.04
N GLN A 294 -8.25 -15.59 -20.01
CA GLN A 294 -8.24 -15.98 -21.42
C GLN A 294 -6.91 -16.64 -21.77
N PRO A 295 -6.85 -17.54 -22.77
CA PRO A 295 -5.57 -18.05 -23.27
C PRO A 295 -4.79 -16.98 -24.04
N GLY A 296 -3.52 -17.26 -24.33
CA GLY A 296 -2.69 -16.43 -25.22
C GLY A 296 -1.80 -15.40 -24.51
N ARG A 297 -0.80 -14.89 -25.23
CA ARG A 297 0.21 -13.97 -24.70
C ARG A 297 -0.34 -12.54 -24.67
N PHE A 298 -0.04 -11.78 -23.63
CA PHE A 298 -0.35 -10.35 -23.60
C PHE A 298 0.68 -9.55 -22.80
N ARG A 299 0.70 -8.24 -23.06
CA ARG A 299 1.28 -7.21 -22.21
C ARG A 299 0.16 -6.30 -21.72
N PHE A 300 0.21 -5.91 -20.46
CA PHE A 300 -0.72 -4.98 -19.86
C PHE A 300 0.05 -3.93 -19.04
N PRO A 301 0.06 -2.65 -19.43
CA PRO A 301 0.75 -1.63 -18.67
C PRO A 301 0.03 -1.42 -17.33
N TRP A 302 0.73 -1.53 -16.21
CA TRP A 302 0.15 -1.22 -14.90
C TRP A 302 0.03 0.30 -14.76
N ARG A 303 1.15 0.96 -14.46
CA ARG A 303 1.43 2.42 -14.49
C ARG A 303 2.95 2.61 -14.38
N GLY A 304 3.46 3.78 -14.77
CA GLY A 304 4.90 4.07 -14.74
C GLY A 304 5.69 3.10 -15.61
N ARG A 305 6.82 2.62 -15.09
CA ARG A 305 7.66 1.63 -15.80
C ARG A 305 7.26 0.19 -15.50
N VAL A 306 6.07 -0.09 -14.96
CA VAL A 306 5.66 -1.47 -14.62
C VAL A 306 4.58 -1.99 -15.55
N GLU A 307 4.76 -3.22 -16.04
CA GLU A 307 3.77 -3.94 -16.82
C GLU A 307 3.60 -5.38 -16.35
N VAL A 308 2.44 -5.95 -16.66
CA VAL A 308 2.09 -7.35 -16.43
C VAL A 308 2.14 -8.07 -17.77
N CYS A 309 2.98 -9.10 -17.85
CA CYS A 309 3.14 -9.92 -19.05
C CYS A 309 2.65 -11.33 -18.79
N ALA A 310 1.98 -11.93 -19.77
CA ALA A 310 1.50 -13.30 -19.67
C ALA A 310 2.10 -14.20 -20.76
N SER A 311 2.57 -15.37 -20.35
CA SER A 311 2.79 -16.54 -21.20
C SER A 311 1.69 -17.57 -20.93
N THR A 312 1.71 -18.74 -21.59
CA THR A 312 0.72 -19.80 -21.36
C THR A 312 0.61 -20.20 -19.89
N GLU A 313 1.76 -20.33 -19.22
CA GLU A 313 1.85 -20.88 -17.87
C GLU A 313 2.03 -19.82 -16.78
N LEU A 314 2.54 -18.64 -17.13
CA LEU A 314 3.07 -17.70 -16.15
C LEU A 314 2.62 -16.27 -16.40
N LEU A 315 2.46 -15.53 -15.31
CA LEU A 315 2.17 -14.10 -15.30
C LEU A 315 3.31 -13.37 -14.56
N GLY A 316 4.01 -12.46 -15.22
CA GLY A 316 5.14 -11.71 -14.64
C GLY A 316 4.85 -10.22 -14.50
N PHE A 317 5.15 -9.65 -13.34
CA PHE A 317 5.13 -8.21 -13.07
C PHE A 317 6.53 -7.65 -13.26
N ARG A 318 6.80 -6.92 -14.34
CA ARG A 318 8.16 -6.52 -14.71
C ARG A 318 8.32 -5.02 -14.85
N VAL A 319 9.55 -4.55 -14.66
CA VAL A 319 9.97 -3.19 -14.99
C VAL A 319 10.35 -3.14 -16.47
N VAL A 320 9.72 -2.24 -17.23
CA VAL A 320 10.04 -1.94 -18.63
C VAL A 320 11.45 -1.36 -18.70
N GLY A 321 12.24 -1.84 -19.65
CA GLY A 321 13.64 -1.41 -19.83
C GLY A 321 14.65 -2.13 -18.93
N ASN A 322 14.22 -3.01 -18.01
CA ASN A 322 15.13 -3.87 -17.27
C ASN A 322 15.66 -4.99 -18.19
N LYS A 323 16.72 -4.69 -18.95
CA LYS A 323 17.47 -5.63 -19.79
C LYS A 323 18.91 -5.63 -19.32
N ALA A 324 19.54 -6.80 -19.32
CA ALA A 324 21.00 -6.88 -19.28
C ALA A 324 21.45 -6.93 -20.74
N GLU A 325 21.96 -5.83 -21.27
CA GLU A 325 22.34 -5.74 -22.69
C GLU A 325 23.80 -6.13 -22.93
N GLU A 326 24.62 -6.23 -21.88
CA GLU A 326 26.04 -6.53 -21.99
C GLU A 326 26.43 -7.86 -21.33
N SER A 327 27.25 -8.63 -22.04
CA SER A 327 27.86 -9.84 -21.53
C SER A 327 28.92 -9.49 -20.46
N LEU A 328 28.85 -10.14 -19.31
CA LEU A 328 29.80 -9.92 -18.22
C LEU A 328 30.77 -11.09 -18.13
N ARG A 329 32.07 -10.86 -18.42
CA ARG A 329 33.10 -11.87 -18.14
C ARG A 329 33.31 -12.00 -16.64
N LEU A 330 33.37 -13.24 -16.18
CA LEU A 330 33.62 -13.57 -14.80
C LEU A 330 35.11 -13.91 -14.62
N PRO A 331 35.66 -13.75 -13.42
CA PRO A 331 37.02 -14.19 -13.10
C PRO A 331 37.24 -15.66 -13.49
N PRO A 332 38.46 -16.02 -13.93
CA PRO A 332 38.77 -17.39 -14.32
C PRO A 332 38.52 -18.36 -13.16
N PRO A 333 37.98 -19.55 -13.43
CA PRO A 333 37.63 -20.51 -12.40
C PRO A 333 38.89 -21.03 -11.67
N GLY A 334 38.93 -20.81 -10.35
CA GLY A 334 40.00 -21.29 -9.47
C GLY A 334 39.43 -21.95 -8.21
N GLU A 335 40.25 -22.69 -7.45
CA GLU A 335 39.80 -23.31 -6.21
C GLU A 335 39.39 -22.24 -5.17
N GLY A 336 38.13 -22.27 -4.72
CA GLY A 336 37.63 -21.34 -3.70
C GLY A 336 37.25 -19.94 -4.19
N VAL A 337 37.30 -19.67 -5.51
CA VAL A 337 36.88 -18.37 -6.06
C VAL A 337 35.38 -18.17 -5.81
N ARG A 338 35.04 -17.00 -5.26
CA ARG A 338 33.67 -16.56 -5.01
C ARG A 338 33.46 -15.17 -5.59
N VAL A 339 32.48 -15.04 -6.48
CA VAL A 339 32.16 -13.80 -7.18
C VAL A 339 30.69 -13.51 -6.98
N VAL A 340 30.36 -12.26 -6.70
CA VAL A 340 29.00 -11.77 -6.65
C VAL A 340 28.92 -10.56 -7.56
N CYS A 341 28.01 -10.58 -8.52
CA CYS A 341 27.86 -9.51 -9.50
C CYS A 341 26.39 -9.19 -9.73
N ARG A 342 26.13 -7.99 -10.26
CA ARG A 342 24.78 -7.52 -10.56
C ARG A 342 24.44 -7.81 -12.02
N TRP A 343 23.24 -8.34 -12.24
CA TRP A 343 22.65 -8.59 -13.56
C TRP A 343 21.24 -8.00 -13.60
N GLY A 344 21.12 -6.75 -14.05
CA GLY A 344 19.88 -5.98 -13.96
C GLY A 344 19.38 -5.85 -12.51
N CYS A 345 18.23 -6.46 -12.21
CA CYS A 345 17.68 -6.55 -10.85
C CYS A 345 18.06 -7.83 -10.08
N TRP A 346 19.14 -8.51 -10.46
CA TRP A 346 19.60 -9.75 -9.81
C TRP A 346 21.02 -9.65 -9.31
N GLU A 347 21.26 -10.38 -8.23
CA GLU A 347 22.58 -10.74 -7.75
C GLU A 347 22.88 -12.15 -8.24
N VAL A 348 23.95 -12.30 -9.01
CA VAL A 348 24.46 -13.58 -9.48
C VAL A 348 25.72 -13.91 -8.69
N GLY A 349 25.62 -14.94 -7.86
CA GLY A 349 26.71 -15.47 -7.04
C GLY A 349 27.29 -16.73 -7.65
N ILE A 350 28.60 -16.78 -7.82
CA ILE A 350 29.34 -17.90 -8.40
C ILE A 350 30.39 -18.37 -7.40
N GLN A 351 30.47 -19.68 -7.19
CA GLN A 351 31.44 -20.30 -6.30
C GLN A 351 32.04 -21.53 -6.96
N THR A 352 33.35 -21.52 -7.21
CA THR A 352 34.05 -22.64 -7.85
C THR A 352 34.75 -23.53 -6.82
N LYS A 353 34.76 -24.84 -7.07
CA LYS A 353 35.49 -25.84 -6.27
C LYS A 353 35.94 -27.02 -7.13
N LYS A 354 36.85 -27.83 -6.62
CA LYS A 354 37.21 -29.12 -7.25
C LYS A 354 36.04 -30.09 -7.20
N SER A 355 35.88 -30.89 -8.26
CA SER A 355 34.85 -31.92 -8.34
C SER A 355 35.17 -33.07 -7.38
N GLN A 356 34.37 -33.22 -6.31
CA GLN A 356 34.45 -34.36 -5.39
C GLN A 356 33.04 -34.85 -5.04
N GLY A 357 32.73 -36.10 -5.44
CA GLY A 357 31.55 -36.84 -5.00
C GLY A 357 30.18 -36.27 -5.38
N PHE A 358 29.13 -36.84 -4.77
CA PHE A 358 27.74 -36.44 -4.98
C PHE A 358 27.50 -34.99 -4.54
N LEU A 359 27.01 -34.15 -5.46
CA LEU A 359 26.71 -32.76 -5.23
C LEU A 359 25.21 -32.57 -4.96
N SER A 360 24.87 -31.77 -3.94
CA SER A 360 23.49 -31.36 -3.70
C SER A 360 23.10 -30.15 -4.57
N TRP A 361 21.82 -30.13 -4.98
CA TRP A 361 21.22 -29.15 -5.88
C TRP A 361 20.12 -28.36 -5.17
N GLY A 362 19.81 -27.16 -5.65
CA GLY A 362 18.68 -26.34 -5.19
C GLY A 362 17.98 -25.68 -6.37
N GLU A 363 16.72 -25.24 -6.22
CA GLU A 363 15.87 -24.74 -7.33
C GLU A 363 16.52 -23.64 -8.20
N ARG A 364 17.43 -22.83 -7.63
CA ARG A 364 18.14 -21.73 -8.31
C ARG A 364 19.66 -21.87 -8.23
N SER A 365 20.17 -23.09 -8.05
CA SER A 365 21.60 -23.32 -8.08
C SER A 365 21.98 -24.63 -8.75
N GLY A 366 23.01 -24.57 -9.59
CA GLY A 366 23.57 -25.75 -10.23
C GLY A 366 25.07 -25.68 -10.39
N TRP A 367 25.66 -26.82 -10.71
CA TRP A 367 27.09 -27.02 -10.93
C TRP A 367 27.38 -27.14 -12.42
N LEU A 368 28.36 -26.36 -12.90
CA LEU A 368 28.83 -26.39 -14.28
C LEU A 368 30.31 -26.76 -14.34
N GLY A 369 30.70 -27.66 -15.24
CA GLY A 369 32.10 -27.95 -15.53
C GLY A 369 32.79 -26.72 -16.16
N CYS A 370 33.96 -26.34 -15.65
CA CYS A 370 34.65 -25.11 -16.08
C CYS A 370 36.17 -25.27 -16.13
N SER A 371 36.66 -26.43 -16.55
CA SER A 371 38.10 -26.73 -16.50
C SER A 371 38.86 -25.96 -17.59
N GLY A 372 39.47 -24.82 -17.21
CA GLY A 372 40.37 -24.07 -18.10
C GLY A 372 39.69 -23.06 -19.04
N GLU A 373 38.39 -22.81 -18.88
CA GLU A 373 37.63 -21.87 -19.71
C GLU A 373 37.04 -20.70 -18.89
N ASP A 374 36.95 -19.53 -19.51
CA ASP A 374 36.33 -18.35 -18.90
C ASP A 374 34.81 -18.51 -18.80
N LEU A 375 34.26 -18.20 -17.63
CA LEU A 375 32.82 -18.09 -17.43
C LEU A 375 32.34 -16.71 -17.88
N THR A 376 31.25 -16.66 -18.65
CA THR A 376 30.64 -15.39 -19.07
C THR A 376 29.14 -15.41 -18.79
N LEU A 377 28.61 -14.38 -18.15
CA LEU A 377 27.17 -14.15 -18.13
C LEU A 377 26.75 -13.49 -19.43
N VAL A 378 25.76 -14.06 -20.10
CA VAL A 378 25.22 -13.55 -21.36
C VAL A 378 23.69 -13.44 -21.27
N PRO A 379 23.07 -12.46 -21.94
CA PRO A 379 21.62 -12.46 -22.08
C PRO A 379 21.20 -13.68 -22.91
N MET A 380 20.08 -14.29 -22.53
CA MET A 380 19.52 -15.39 -23.29
C MET A 380 19.06 -14.93 -24.69
N GLY A 381 19.43 -15.68 -25.73
CA GLY A 381 18.94 -15.46 -27.10
C GLY A 381 17.44 -15.70 -27.25
N GLU A 382 16.82 -15.10 -28.27
CA GLU A 382 15.37 -15.21 -28.47
C GLU A 382 14.91 -16.64 -28.81
N ASP A 383 15.79 -17.49 -29.35
CA ASP A 383 15.47 -18.85 -29.80
C ASP A 383 15.90 -19.96 -28.83
N GLU A 384 16.53 -19.61 -27.70
CA GLU A 384 17.38 -20.56 -26.97
C GLU A 384 16.69 -21.42 -25.88
N SER A 385 15.38 -21.26 -25.61
CA SER A 385 14.59 -22.27 -24.87
C SER A 385 13.09 -21.94 -24.81
N SER A 386 12.26 -22.97 -24.88
CA SER A 386 10.80 -22.88 -24.75
C SER A 386 10.29 -22.73 -23.30
N SER A 387 11.16 -22.99 -22.32
CA SER A 387 10.77 -23.03 -20.90
C SER A 387 10.80 -21.65 -20.23
N ILE A 388 11.57 -20.70 -20.76
CA ILE A 388 11.63 -19.32 -20.26
C ILE A 388 10.57 -18.45 -20.98
N PRO A 389 9.68 -17.76 -20.23
CA PRO A 389 8.69 -16.88 -20.82
C PRO A 389 9.33 -15.82 -21.72
N TRP A 390 8.70 -15.58 -22.88
CA TRP A 390 9.16 -14.61 -23.86
C TRP A 390 9.46 -13.21 -23.28
N TRP A 391 8.75 -12.81 -22.21
CA TRP A 391 8.91 -11.53 -21.53
C TRP A 391 10.10 -11.47 -20.55
N ALA A 392 10.69 -12.62 -20.21
CA ALA A 392 11.83 -12.74 -19.30
C ALA A 392 13.17 -12.98 -20.02
N ARG A 393 13.17 -13.51 -21.25
CA ARG A 393 14.38 -13.98 -21.96
C ARG A 393 15.54 -12.98 -21.93
N ARG A 394 15.31 -11.75 -22.39
CA ARG A 394 16.35 -10.69 -22.45
C ARG A 394 16.87 -10.20 -21.08
N ALA A 395 16.18 -10.54 -19.99
CA ALA A 395 16.60 -10.21 -18.63
C ALA A 395 17.16 -11.43 -17.88
N TYR A 396 17.05 -12.63 -18.46
CA TYR A 396 17.46 -13.86 -17.82
C TYR A 396 18.97 -14.05 -17.99
N PRO A 397 19.74 -14.20 -16.90
CA PRO A 397 21.18 -14.47 -16.99
C PRO A 397 21.40 -15.93 -17.41
N SER A 398 22.14 -16.12 -18.48
CA SER A 398 22.66 -17.42 -18.89
C SER A 398 24.15 -17.46 -18.60
N VAL A 399 24.66 -18.61 -18.16
CA VAL A 399 26.10 -18.80 -17.87
C VAL A 399 26.70 -19.59 -19.02
N ARG A 400 27.66 -18.99 -19.71
CA ARG A 400 28.40 -19.62 -20.80
C ARG A 400 29.79 -20.02 -20.36
N CYS A 401 30.21 -21.22 -20.72
CA CYS A 401 31.57 -21.76 -20.58
C CYS A 401 31.94 -22.43 -21.91
N GLY A 402 32.89 -21.85 -22.64
CA GLY A 402 33.20 -22.30 -24.00
C GLY A 402 31.98 -22.24 -24.92
N GLU A 403 31.64 -23.37 -25.52
CA GLU A 403 30.44 -23.54 -26.36
C GLU A 403 29.18 -23.93 -25.57
N GLU A 404 29.31 -24.28 -24.29
CA GLU A 404 28.18 -24.65 -23.47
C GLU A 404 27.50 -23.43 -22.83
N CYS A 405 26.17 -23.41 -22.91
CA CYS A 405 25.33 -22.48 -22.16
C CYS A 405 24.53 -23.23 -21.08
N TRP A 406 24.25 -22.56 -19.97
CA TRP A 406 23.44 -23.08 -18.88
C TRP A 406 22.42 -22.05 -18.40
N TYR A 407 21.19 -22.52 -18.18
CA TYR A 407 20.05 -21.71 -17.75
C TYR A 407 19.67 -22.02 -16.29
N PRO A 408 20.12 -21.20 -15.33
CA PRO A 408 19.98 -21.46 -13.90
C PRO A 408 18.56 -21.75 -13.40
N GLY A 409 18.26 -23.01 -13.06
CA GLY A 409 16.94 -23.41 -12.54
C GLY A 409 15.95 -23.88 -13.61
N MET A 410 16.34 -23.88 -14.90
CA MET A 410 15.50 -24.30 -16.02
C MET A 410 15.98 -25.58 -16.71
N ASP A 411 17.29 -25.86 -16.71
CA ASP A 411 17.84 -27.11 -17.25
C ASP A 411 17.71 -28.27 -16.27
N ALA A 412 16.68 -29.09 -16.45
CA ALA A 412 16.53 -30.35 -15.72
C ALA A 412 17.53 -31.43 -16.18
N SER A 413 17.98 -31.37 -17.45
CA SER A 413 18.92 -32.32 -18.07
C SER A 413 20.36 -32.15 -17.57
N LYS A 414 20.75 -30.93 -17.16
CA LYS A 414 22.06 -30.65 -16.51
C LYS A 414 22.03 -30.84 -14.97
N ARG A 415 21.01 -31.53 -14.44
CA ARG A 415 20.97 -32.00 -13.03
C ARG A 415 21.81 -33.28 -12.79
N GLY A 416 22.48 -33.80 -13.82
CA GLY A 416 23.45 -34.90 -13.72
C GLY A 416 24.82 -34.43 -13.21
N SER A 417 25.65 -35.38 -12.75
CA SER A 417 27.06 -35.09 -12.41
C SER A 417 27.77 -34.55 -13.65
N PRO A 418 28.58 -33.47 -13.56
CA PRO A 418 29.25 -32.83 -14.70
C PRO A 418 30.42 -33.67 -15.27
N GLY A 419 30.22 -34.99 -15.44
CA GLY A 419 31.05 -35.96 -16.14
C GLY A 419 32.53 -35.61 -16.26
N GLY A 420 33.37 -36.09 -15.33
CA GLY A 420 34.83 -36.03 -15.47
C GLY A 420 35.49 -34.65 -15.37
N CYS A 421 34.75 -33.56 -15.15
CA CYS A 421 35.34 -32.22 -14.98
C CYS A 421 36.19 -32.12 -13.69
N ALA A 422 37.39 -31.54 -13.80
CA ALA A 422 38.27 -31.30 -12.66
C ALA A 422 37.76 -30.16 -11.74
N MET A 423 37.08 -29.17 -12.33
CA MET A 423 36.55 -27.99 -11.64
C MET A 423 35.05 -27.79 -11.94
N ILE A 424 34.31 -27.38 -10.91
CA ILE A 424 32.86 -27.12 -10.97
C ILE A 424 32.52 -25.75 -10.39
N ALA A 425 31.58 -25.03 -11.02
CA ALA A 425 31.07 -23.74 -10.57
C ALA A 425 29.63 -23.86 -10.08
N ARG A 426 29.38 -23.57 -8.79
CA ARG A 426 28.04 -23.35 -8.26
C ARG A 426 27.60 -21.95 -8.62
N VAL A 427 26.60 -21.84 -9.46
CA VAL A 427 25.97 -20.56 -9.74
C VAL A 427 24.69 -20.47 -8.93
N SER A 428 24.41 -19.29 -8.39
CA SER A 428 23.22 -18.96 -7.62
C SER A 428 22.71 -17.60 -8.06
N ILE A 429 21.39 -17.44 -8.13
CA ILE A 429 20.79 -16.17 -8.53
C ILE A 429 19.73 -15.77 -7.53
N ARG A 430 19.79 -14.52 -7.08
CA ARG A 430 18.87 -13.93 -6.11
C ARG A 430 18.34 -12.60 -6.63
N PRO A 431 17.04 -12.31 -6.47
CA PRO A 431 16.51 -11.02 -6.86
C PRO A 431 17.05 -9.94 -5.92
N ILE A 432 17.49 -8.81 -6.48
CA ILE A 432 17.80 -7.59 -5.73
C ILE A 432 16.46 -6.92 -5.42
N LEU A 433 15.92 -7.23 -4.25
CA LEU A 433 14.76 -6.56 -3.68
C LEU A 433 15.15 -5.16 -3.14
N SER A 434 15.90 -4.36 -3.91
CA SER A 434 16.33 -3.03 -3.47
C SER A 434 15.21 -2.02 -3.65
N ARG A 435 15.06 -1.12 -2.66
CA ARG A 435 14.31 0.15 -2.79
C ARG A 435 14.89 1.11 -3.85
N GLU A 436 16.04 0.78 -4.46
CA GLU A 436 16.73 1.62 -5.45
C GLU A 436 16.09 1.58 -6.85
N VAL A 437 15.37 0.51 -7.18
CA VAL A 437 14.52 0.49 -8.38
C VAL A 437 13.16 1.04 -7.95
N ASP A 438 13.05 2.36 -7.82
CA ASP A 438 11.75 2.99 -7.60
C ASP A 438 10.87 2.70 -8.85
N PRO A 439 9.86 1.82 -8.75
CA PRO A 439 9.01 1.48 -9.89
C PRO A 439 8.15 2.66 -10.33
N CYS A 440 8.07 3.71 -9.50
CA CYS A 440 7.35 4.95 -9.73
C CYS A 440 8.25 6.11 -10.19
N ALA A 441 9.58 5.96 -10.19
CA ALA A 441 10.47 6.99 -10.73
C ALA A 441 10.29 7.08 -12.27
N PRO A 442 10.14 8.31 -12.81
CA PRO A 442 9.80 8.56 -14.21
C PRO A 442 10.79 7.94 -15.21
#